data_AF-A0AAD7I2B7-F1
#
_entry.id   AF-A0AAD7I2B7-F1
#
_cell.length_a   1.000
_cell.length_b   1.000
_cell.length_c   1.000
_cell.angle_alpha   90.00
_cell.angle_beta   90.00
_cell.angle_gamma   90.00
#
_symmetry.space_group_name_H-M   'P 1'
#
loop_
_entity.id
_entity.type
_entity.pdbx_description
1 polymer ?
#
loop_
_entity_poly.entity_id
_entity_poly.type
_entity_poly.pdbx_seq_one_letter_code
_entity_poly.pdbx_strand_id
1 'polypeptide(L)'
;RAAFAFFPFLLWIAFGPHIVPGYITYKRRTLNLEAKVNQQWSQELGAAGRLTIQSVLGCCGHFSPFVEATVSATCYSRSTLPGCKQQFLEFQEKALTRWYIVSFGLVPVHIAIMATGLLCSNHVTYRFGKGMIPKAYRLSREAMAVIMEQYASQLADQYGADAAAHMIANNSGNTGPRAQTYMRGTGSGLSGLG
;
A
#
# COMPACT_ATOMS: atom_id res chain seq x y z
N ARG A 1 15.46 -3.18 8.58
CA ARG A 1 14.52 -4.11 9.27
C ARG A 1 13.59 -3.36 10.21
N ALA A 2 14.10 -2.53 11.14
CA ALA A 2 13.26 -1.77 12.09
C ALA A 2 12.40 -0.66 11.44
N ALA A 3 12.89 0.02 10.40
CA ALA A 3 12.16 1.13 9.77
C ALA A 3 10.79 0.70 9.21
N PHE A 4 10.70 -0.40 8.44
CA PHE A 4 9.46 -0.86 7.81
C PHE A 4 8.41 -1.41 8.80
N ALA A 5 8.81 -1.89 9.97
CA ALA A 5 7.89 -2.43 10.98
C ALA A 5 7.21 -1.34 11.82
N PHE A 6 7.84 -0.17 11.98
CA PHE A 6 7.30 0.95 12.76
C PHE A 6 6.23 1.74 12.00
N PHE A 7 6.35 1.86 10.67
CA PHE A 7 5.36 2.54 9.83
C PHE A 7 3.92 2.01 9.98
N PRO A 8 3.63 0.69 9.88
CA PRO A 8 2.26 0.20 10.05
C PRO A 8 1.70 0.47 11.46
N PHE A 9 2.55 0.48 12.49
CA PHE A 9 2.13 0.82 13.86
C PHE A 9 1.72 2.31 13.98
N LEU A 10 2.52 3.22 13.40
CA LEU A 10 2.16 4.64 13.34
C LEU A 10 0.92 4.88 12.48
N LEU A 11 0.76 4.16 11.36
CA LEU A 11 -0.45 4.25 10.53
C LEU A 11 -1.70 3.82 11.30
N TRP A 12 -1.58 2.84 12.20
CA TRP A 12 -2.69 2.44 13.07
C TRP A 12 -3.09 3.54 14.04
N ILE A 13 -2.11 4.23 14.65
CA ILE A 13 -2.37 5.38 15.53
C ILE A 13 -3.03 6.52 14.75
N ALA A 14 -2.58 6.79 13.52
CA ALA A 14 -3.16 7.82 12.65
C ALA A 14 -4.56 7.47 12.14
N PHE A 15 -4.94 6.19 12.11
CA PHE A 15 -6.24 5.73 11.63
C PHE A 15 -7.38 6.13 12.57
N GLY A 16 -7.16 6.09 13.88
CA GLY A 16 -8.17 6.46 14.89
C GLY A 16 -8.69 7.89 14.71
N PRO A 17 -7.82 8.92 14.71
CA PRO A 17 -8.19 10.31 14.44
C PRO A 17 -8.82 10.55 13.07
N HIS A 18 -8.72 9.60 12.13
CA HIS A 18 -9.32 9.72 10.81
C HIS A 18 -10.79 9.27 10.79
N ILE A 19 -11.12 8.21 11.53
CA ILE A 19 -12.51 7.69 11.61
C ILE A 19 -13.39 8.59 12.48
N VAL A 20 -12.85 9.16 13.56
CA VAL A 20 -13.59 10.00 14.50
C VAL A 20 -14.33 11.17 13.81
N PRO A 21 -13.67 12.05 13.03
CA PRO A 21 -14.36 13.13 12.33
C PRO A 21 -15.32 12.61 11.27
N GLY A 22 -15.01 11.50 10.58
CA GLY A 22 -15.92 10.86 9.63
C GLY A 22 -17.24 10.42 10.29
N TYR A 23 -17.16 9.76 11.45
CA TYR A 23 -18.34 9.33 12.20
C TYR A 23 -19.12 10.52 12.78
N ILE A 24 -18.43 11.51 13.37
CA ILE A 24 -19.08 12.68 13.95
C ILE A 24 -19.82 13.48 12.88
N THR A 25 -19.20 13.70 11.71
CA THR A 25 -19.82 14.46 10.60
C THR A 25 -21.02 13.72 10.02
N TYR A 26 -20.92 12.39 9.83
CA TYR A 26 -22.03 11.56 9.42
C TYR A 26 -23.21 11.62 10.40
N LYS A 27 -22.95 11.40 11.69
CA LYS A 27 -23.97 11.46 12.75
C LYS A 27 -24.61 12.85 12.87
N ARG A 28 -23.82 13.91 12.69
CA ARG A 28 -24.33 15.28 12.75
C ARG A 28 -25.28 15.58 11.58
N ARG A 29 -25.02 15.04 10.39
CA ARG A 29 -25.87 15.22 9.20
C ARG A 29 -27.21 14.50 9.34
N THR A 30 -27.18 13.24 9.77
CA THR A 30 -28.37 12.38 9.81
C THR A 30 -29.34 12.75 10.93
N LEU A 31 -28.84 13.27 12.04
CA LEU A 31 -29.66 13.66 13.19
C LEU A 31 -29.97 15.16 13.16
N ASN A 32 -31.21 15.51 12.77
CA ASN A 32 -31.84 16.84 12.84
C ASN A 32 -30.86 18.02 12.80
N LEU A 33 -30.25 18.23 11.63
CA LEU A 33 -29.30 19.31 11.38
C LEU A 33 -29.93 20.69 11.64
N GLU A 34 -31.21 20.83 11.31
CA GLU A 34 -31.96 22.08 11.48
C GLU A 34 -32.04 22.53 12.95
N ALA A 35 -32.41 21.62 13.85
CA ALA A 35 -32.48 21.94 15.28
C ALA A 35 -31.11 22.35 15.84
N LYS A 36 -30.04 21.68 15.42
CA LYS A 36 -28.67 22.03 15.82
C LYS A 36 -28.29 23.41 15.32
N VAL A 37 -28.54 23.71 14.05
CA VAL A 37 -28.26 25.03 13.47
C VAL A 37 -28.99 26.14 14.22
N ASN A 38 -30.27 25.93 14.55
CA ASN A 38 -31.04 26.91 15.33
C ASN A 38 -30.45 27.11 16.73
N GLN A 39 -30.04 26.02 17.40
CA GLN A 39 -29.37 26.10 18.70
C GLN A 39 -28.02 26.82 18.60
N GLN A 40 -27.21 26.48 17.59
CA GLN A 40 -25.92 27.12 17.37
C GLN A 40 -26.08 28.62 17.12
N TRP A 41 -27.08 29.01 16.32
CA TRP A 41 -27.35 30.42 16.08
C TRP A 41 -27.65 31.17 17.37
N SER A 42 -28.54 30.64 18.20
CA SER A 42 -29.02 31.35 19.39
C SER A 42 -28.06 31.29 20.59
N GLN A 43 -27.38 30.16 20.81
CA GLN A 43 -26.60 29.91 22.03
C GLN A 43 -25.08 29.92 21.83
N GLU A 44 -24.58 29.47 20.67
CA GLU A 44 -23.13 29.29 20.46
C GLU A 44 -22.50 30.44 19.66
N LEU A 45 -23.23 30.96 18.67
CA LEU A 45 -22.78 32.09 17.85
C LEU A 45 -22.97 33.39 18.62
N GLY A 46 -21.88 33.93 19.15
CA GLY A 46 -21.84 35.31 19.63
C GLY A 46 -22.07 36.32 18.49
N ALA A 47 -22.25 37.60 18.86
CA ALA A 47 -22.55 38.67 17.90
C ALA A 47 -21.54 38.80 16.75
N ALA A 48 -20.25 38.65 17.03
CA ALA A 48 -19.20 38.68 16.00
C ALA A 48 -19.30 37.53 14.99
N GLY A 49 -19.65 36.33 15.47
CA GLY A 49 -19.86 35.16 14.62
C GLY A 49 -21.06 35.33 13.70
N ARG A 50 -22.19 35.81 14.24
CA ARG A 50 -23.39 36.13 13.46
C ARG A 50 -23.12 37.18 12.39
N LEU A 51 -22.38 38.24 12.73
CA LEU A 51 -22.03 39.30 11.78
C LEU A 51 -21.15 38.78 10.63
N THR A 52 -20.21 37.88 10.93
CA THR A 52 -19.35 37.25 9.91
C THR A 52 -20.17 36.40 8.95
N ILE A 53 -21.13 35.64 9.48
CA ILE A 53 -22.00 34.80 8.65
C ILE A 53 -22.92 35.67 7.80
N GLN A 54 -23.51 36.73 8.38
CA GLN A 54 -24.35 37.68 7.66
C GLN A 54 -23.60 38.39 6.53
N SER A 55 -22.33 38.79 6.76
CA SER A 55 -21.52 39.45 5.74
C SER A 55 -21.08 38.50 4.62
N VAL A 56 -20.76 37.25 4.93
CA VAL A 56 -20.31 36.26 3.95
C VAL A 56 -21.47 35.70 3.12
N LEU A 57 -22.63 35.45 3.74
CA LEU A 57 -23.79 34.88 3.04
C LEU A 57 -24.71 35.94 2.43
N GLY A 58 -24.54 37.22 2.78
CA GLY A 58 -25.35 38.31 2.25
C GLY A 58 -26.81 38.23 2.72
N CYS A 59 -27.02 37.85 3.98
CA CYS A 59 -28.33 37.64 4.60
C CYS A 59 -28.45 38.44 5.91
N CYS A 60 -29.67 38.64 6.40
CA CYS A 60 -29.92 39.45 7.59
C CYS A 60 -30.90 38.77 8.56
N GLY A 61 -30.44 38.57 9.79
CA GLY A 61 -31.19 37.84 10.84
C GLY A 61 -31.33 36.34 10.56
N HIS A 62 -31.93 35.62 11.51
CA HIS A 62 -32.07 34.17 11.38
C HIS A 62 -33.21 33.78 10.44
N PHE A 63 -34.43 34.19 10.79
CA PHE A 63 -35.64 34.00 9.99
C PHE A 63 -36.01 35.25 9.19
N SER A 64 -35.78 36.41 9.77
CA SER A 64 -36.06 37.72 9.19
C SER A 64 -35.13 38.76 9.81
N PRO A 65 -34.99 39.96 9.21
CA PRO A 65 -34.13 41.04 9.72
C PRO A 65 -34.45 41.49 11.15
N PHE A 66 -35.62 41.12 11.69
CA PHE A 66 -36.10 41.48 13.01
C PHE A 66 -35.70 40.48 14.10
N VAL A 67 -35.36 39.24 13.73
CA VAL A 67 -35.14 38.15 14.69
C VAL A 67 -33.65 37.82 14.75
N GLU A 68 -33.05 38.17 15.90
CA GLU A 68 -31.69 37.76 16.26
C GLU A 68 -30.62 38.18 15.22
N ALA A 69 -30.84 39.31 14.57
CA ALA A 69 -29.91 39.95 13.64
C ALA A 69 -28.82 40.73 14.39
N THR A 70 -27.62 40.77 13.81
CA THR A 70 -26.55 41.63 14.32
C THR A 70 -26.48 42.84 13.39
N VAL A 71 -26.71 44.03 13.96
CA VAL A 71 -26.80 45.25 13.17
C VAL A 71 -25.45 45.54 12.51
N SER A 72 -25.49 45.78 11.20
CA SER A 72 -24.33 46.16 10.39
C SER A 72 -24.73 47.23 9.38
N ALA A 73 -23.77 47.76 8.61
CA ALA A 73 -24.06 48.76 7.58
C ALA A 73 -25.05 48.26 6.50
N THR A 74 -25.14 46.94 6.29
CA THR A 74 -26.02 46.30 5.30
C THR A 74 -27.22 45.59 5.92
N CYS A 75 -27.12 45.15 7.18
CA CYS A 75 -28.18 44.47 7.91
C CYS A 75 -28.78 45.39 8.98
N TYR A 76 -29.96 45.92 8.69
CA TYR A 76 -30.77 46.77 9.56
C TYR A 76 -32.25 46.39 9.48
N SER A 77 -33.08 46.86 10.42
CA SER A 77 -34.48 46.44 10.59
C SER A 77 -35.40 46.66 9.38
N ARG A 78 -35.04 47.50 8.42
CA ARG A 78 -35.80 47.75 7.17
C ARG A 78 -35.13 47.18 5.92
N SER A 79 -34.08 46.38 6.09
CA SER A 79 -33.39 45.74 4.98
C SER A 79 -34.30 44.71 4.30
N THR A 80 -34.27 44.65 2.97
CA THR A 80 -35.02 43.66 2.17
C THR A 80 -34.25 42.33 2.01
N LEU A 81 -33.21 42.12 2.81
CA LEU A 81 -32.39 40.92 2.75
C LEU A 81 -33.15 39.69 3.28
N PRO A 82 -32.92 38.49 2.69
CA PRO A 82 -33.53 37.26 3.17
C PRO A 82 -32.91 36.82 4.50
N GLY A 83 -33.63 35.96 5.24
CA GLY A 83 -33.13 35.33 6.46
C GLY A 83 -31.98 34.35 6.18
N CYS A 84 -31.01 34.28 7.09
CA CYS A 84 -29.81 33.46 6.94
C CYS A 84 -30.05 31.94 7.09
N LYS A 85 -31.17 31.52 7.68
CA LYS A 85 -31.42 30.11 8.03
C LYS A 85 -31.22 29.15 6.86
N GLN A 86 -31.84 29.39 5.71
CA GLN A 86 -31.77 28.46 4.57
C GLN A 86 -30.35 28.36 4.03
N GLN A 87 -29.71 29.50 3.73
CA GLN A 87 -28.37 29.52 3.15
C GLN A 87 -27.34 28.92 4.12
N PHE A 88 -27.51 29.17 5.43
CA PHE A 88 -26.65 28.59 6.45
C PHE A 88 -26.84 27.08 6.59
N LEU A 89 -28.07 26.58 6.49
CA LEU A 89 -28.35 25.13 6.46
C LEU A 89 -27.72 24.46 5.24
N GLU A 90 -27.91 25.02 4.04
CA GLU A 90 -27.32 24.49 2.81
C GLU A 90 -25.78 24.49 2.88
N PHE A 91 -25.19 25.52 3.45
CA PHE A 91 -23.74 25.59 3.67
C PHE A 91 -23.27 24.47 4.61
N GLN A 92 -23.93 24.31 5.76
CA GLN A 92 -23.57 23.26 6.71
C GLN A 92 -23.76 21.86 6.12
N GLU A 93 -24.84 21.62 5.38
CA GLU A 93 -25.08 20.32 4.74
C GLU A 93 -24.01 19.99 3.71
N LYS A 94 -23.65 20.96 2.84
CA LYS A 94 -22.58 20.79 1.84
C LYS A 94 -21.23 20.53 2.51
N ALA A 95 -20.92 21.27 3.58
CA ALA A 95 -19.67 21.09 4.33
C ALA A 95 -19.60 19.70 4.95
N LEU A 96 -20.62 19.28 5.72
CA LEU A 96 -20.68 17.95 6.33
C LEU A 96 -20.63 16.84 5.28
N THR A 97 -21.29 17.03 4.15
CA THR A 97 -21.28 16.09 3.03
C THR A 97 -19.89 15.85 2.49
N ARG A 98 -19.15 16.93 2.20
CA ARG A 98 -17.76 16.83 1.72
C ARG A 98 -16.86 16.15 2.75
N TRP A 99 -16.98 16.49 4.02
CA TRP A 99 -16.15 15.92 5.07
C TRP A 99 -16.35 14.42 5.27
N TYR A 100 -17.59 13.92 5.27
CA TYR A 100 -17.81 12.47 5.40
C TYR A 100 -17.31 11.74 4.14
N ILE A 101 -17.56 12.27 2.93
CA ILE A 101 -17.11 11.62 1.68
C ILE A 101 -15.59 11.49 1.67
N VAL A 102 -14.88 12.58 1.98
CA VAL A 102 -13.41 12.58 2.02
C VAL A 102 -12.90 11.62 3.10
N SER A 103 -13.45 11.67 4.31
CA SER A 103 -13.00 10.81 5.42
C SER A 103 -13.22 9.33 5.12
N PHE A 104 -14.42 8.94 4.65
CA PHE A 104 -14.70 7.54 4.31
C PHE A 104 -14.01 7.10 3.02
N GLY A 105 -13.73 8.01 2.09
CA GLY A 105 -12.95 7.71 0.88
C GLY A 105 -11.47 7.47 1.16
N LEU A 106 -10.89 8.11 2.17
CA LEU A 106 -9.49 7.91 2.54
C LEU A 106 -9.24 6.59 3.30
N VAL A 107 -10.24 6.09 4.02
CA VAL A 107 -10.16 4.84 4.80
C VAL A 107 -9.67 3.63 3.96
N PRO A 108 -10.26 3.28 2.80
CA PRO A 108 -9.79 2.16 2.01
C PRO A 108 -8.37 2.37 1.47
N VAL A 109 -8.01 3.61 1.13
CA VAL A 109 -6.64 3.96 0.70
C VAL A 109 -5.64 3.73 1.83
N HIS A 110 -5.99 4.15 3.06
CA HIS A 110 -5.18 3.95 4.25
C HIS A 110 -4.98 2.46 4.56
N ILE A 111 -6.05 1.67 4.45
CA ILE A 111 -6.01 0.20 4.62
C ILE A 111 -5.10 -0.44 3.56
N ALA A 112 -5.19 -0.03 2.30
CA ALA A 112 -4.33 -0.55 1.24
C ALA A 112 -2.84 -0.27 1.49
N ILE A 113 -2.51 0.93 2.00
CA ILE A 113 -1.13 1.29 2.37
C ILE A 113 -0.65 0.43 3.54
N MET A 114 -1.48 0.23 4.58
CA MET A 114 -1.12 -0.64 5.70
C MET A 114 -0.89 -2.09 5.25
N ALA A 115 -1.77 -2.64 4.42
CA ALA A 115 -1.63 -3.98 3.87
C ALA A 115 -0.36 -4.13 3.02
N THR A 116 -0.08 -3.14 2.17
CA THR A 116 1.16 -3.12 1.36
C THR A 116 2.40 -3.05 2.24
N GLY A 117 2.39 -2.22 3.29
CA GLY A 117 3.49 -2.15 4.27
C GLY A 117 3.74 -3.48 4.99
N LEU A 118 2.68 -4.17 5.41
CA LEU A 118 2.78 -5.51 6.01
C LEU A 118 3.34 -6.54 5.01
N LEU A 119 2.83 -6.55 3.78
CA LEU A 119 3.29 -7.46 2.73
C LEU A 119 4.76 -7.21 2.38
N CYS A 120 5.19 -5.95 2.24
CA CYS A 120 6.59 -5.61 1.97
C CYS A 120 7.53 -5.99 3.12
N SER A 121 7.08 -5.86 4.38
CA SER A 121 7.87 -6.28 5.55
C SER A 121 8.04 -7.79 5.63
N ASN A 122 7.03 -8.56 5.22
CA ASN A 122 7.10 -10.03 5.18
C ASN A 122 7.84 -10.54 3.93
N HIS A 123 7.65 -9.90 2.77
CA HIS A 123 8.29 -10.29 1.52
C HIS A 123 9.80 -10.04 1.57
N VAL A 124 10.30 -8.89 2.04
CA VAL A 124 11.76 -8.67 2.19
C VAL A 124 12.32 -9.37 3.44
N THR A 125 12.09 -10.66 3.56
CA THR A 125 12.76 -11.51 4.56
C THR A 125 14.05 -12.12 4.01
N TYR A 126 14.88 -12.58 4.93
CA TYR A 126 16.28 -13.05 4.83
C TYR A 126 16.63 -13.93 3.61
N ARG A 127 15.66 -14.47 2.87
CA ARG A 127 15.87 -15.32 1.70
C ARG A 127 15.93 -14.57 0.36
N PHE A 128 15.48 -13.32 0.28
CA PHE A 128 15.69 -12.51 -0.91
C PHE A 128 17.19 -12.30 -1.13
N GLY A 129 17.73 -13.00 -2.13
CA GLY A 129 19.14 -12.96 -2.53
C GLY A 129 20.05 -14.01 -1.88
N LYS A 130 19.58 -14.82 -0.92
CA LYS A 130 20.41 -15.86 -0.27
C LYS A 130 20.32 -17.27 -0.89
N GLY A 131 19.49 -17.43 -1.92
CA GLY A 131 19.50 -18.60 -2.81
C GLY A 131 20.45 -18.44 -4.01
N MET A 132 21.14 -17.30 -4.13
CA MET A 132 22.17 -17.12 -5.15
C MET A 132 23.45 -17.78 -4.69
N ILE A 133 23.86 -18.83 -5.41
CA ILE A 133 25.16 -19.48 -5.20
C ILE A 133 26.24 -18.40 -5.34
N PRO A 134 27.11 -18.19 -4.34
CA PRO A 134 28.16 -17.18 -4.40
C PRO A 134 29.04 -17.43 -5.63
N LYS A 135 29.56 -16.38 -6.26
CA LYS A 135 30.45 -16.52 -7.44
C LYS A 135 31.63 -17.48 -7.18
N ALA A 136 32.10 -17.56 -5.94
CA ALA A 136 33.19 -18.44 -5.52
C ALA A 136 32.85 -19.95 -5.49
N TYR A 137 31.57 -20.31 -5.36
CA TYR A 137 31.11 -21.70 -5.32
C TYR A 137 30.29 -22.08 -6.57
N ARG A 138 30.29 -21.22 -7.60
CA ARG A 138 29.73 -21.60 -8.89
C ARG A 138 30.64 -22.66 -9.48
N LEU A 139 30.10 -23.86 -9.64
CA LEU A 139 30.77 -24.96 -10.34
C LEU A 139 31.15 -24.47 -11.74
N SER A 140 32.44 -24.23 -11.95
CA SER A 140 32.97 -23.99 -13.29
C SER A 140 32.98 -25.32 -14.03
N ARG A 141 32.96 -25.29 -15.38
CA ARG A 141 32.94 -26.52 -16.17
C ARG A 141 34.22 -27.35 -15.93
N GLU A 142 35.32 -26.66 -15.66
CA GLU A 142 36.62 -27.24 -15.36
C GLU A 142 36.59 -27.99 -14.03
N ALA A 143 35.99 -27.39 -12.98
CA ALA A 143 35.84 -28.06 -11.69
C ALA A 143 34.94 -29.31 -11.78
N MET A 144 33.89 -29.27 -12.61
CA MET A 144 33.03 -30.44 -12.85
C MET A 144 33.79 -31.58 -13.54
N ALA A 145 34.66 -31.26 -14.50
CA ALA A 145 35.46 -32.26 -15.21
C ALA A 145 36.43 -33.00 -14.26
N VAL A 146 37.13 -32.27 -13.39
CA VAL A 146 38.07 -32.87 -12.42
C VAL A 146 37.34 -33.75 -11.40
N ILE A 147 36.19 -33.32 -10.90
CA ILE A 147 35.39 -34.11 -9.95
C ILE A 147 34.88 -35.40 -10.59
N MET A 148 34.42 -35.33 -11.84
CA MET A 148 33.95 -36.51 -12.58
C MET A 148 35.09 -37.49 -12.89
N GLU A 149 36.29 -36.98 -13.20
CA GLU A 149 37.47 -37.80 -13.44
C GLU A 149 37.92 -38.53 -12.17
N GLN A 150 37.99 -37.84 -11.02
CA GLN A 150 38.30 -38.48 -9.74
C GLN A 150 37.24 -39.48 -9.30
N TYR A 151 35.96 -39.20 -9.57
CA TYR A 151 34.89 -40.16 -9.31
C TYR A 151 35.02 -41.41 -10.20
N ALA A 152 35.32 -41.22 -11.49
CA ALA A 152 35.51 -42.31 -12.44
C ALA A 152 36.71 -43.20 -12.07
N SER A 153 37.82 -42.61 -11.62
CA SER A 153 38.99 -43.37 -11.19
C SER A 153 38.70 -44.21 -9.94
N GLN A 154 38.01 -43.65 -8.94
CA GLN A 154 37.61 -44.41 -7.74
C GLN A 154 36.66 -45.57 -8.06
N LEU A 155 35.74 -45.37 -9.00
CA LEU A 155 34.82 -46.41 -9.44
C LEU A 155 35.54 -47.54 -10.16
N ALA A 156 36.52 -47.20 -11.00
CA ALA A 156 37.32 -48.17 -11.73
C ALA A 156 38.19 -49.02 -10.77
N ASP A 157 38.75 -48.40 -9.73
CA ASP A 157 39.57 -49.09 -8.73
C ASP A 157 38.75 -50.07 -7.86
N GLN A 158 37.49 -49.74 -7.54
CA GLN A 158 36.64 -50.60 -6.70
C GLN A 158 35.86 -51.67 -7.46
N TYR A 159 35.36 -51.35 -8.65
CA TYR A 159 34.38 -52.20 -9.34
C TYR A 159 34.87 -52.72 -10.69
N GLY A 160 36.07 -52.35 -11.13
CA GLY A 160 36.60 -52.69 -12.46
C GLY A 160 36.18 -51.67 -13.52
N ALA A 161 37.02 -51.54 -14.56
CA ALA A 161 36.88 -50.52 -15.60
C ALA A 161 35.57 -50.66 -16.42
N ASP A 162 35.09 -51.89 -16.57
CA ASP A 162 33.87 -52.27 -17.28
C ASP A 162 32.59 -51.92 -16.49
N ALA A 163 32.57 -52.15 -15.18
CA ALA A 163 31.45 -51.75 -14.33
C ALA A 163 31.37 -50.23 -14.16
N ALA A 164 32.53 -49.56 -14.04
CA ALA A 164 32.61 -48.11 -13.93
C ALA A 164 32.05 -47.39 -15.16
N ALA A 165 32.40 -47.87 -16.37
CA ALA A 165 31.91 -47.31 -17.63
C ALA A 165 30.37 -47.40 -17.75
N HIS A 166 29.77 -48.51 -17.30
CA HIS A 166 28.32 -48.68 -17.32
C HIS A 166 27.60 -47.75 -16.33
N MET A 167 28.15 -47.56 -15.12
CA MET A 167 27.56 -46.67 -14.11
C MET A 167 27.62 -45.19 -14.51
N ILE A 168 28.73 -44.75 -15.10
CA ILE A 168 28.90 -43.37 -15.60
C ILE A 168 27.93 -43.11 -16.77
N ALA A 169 27.83 -44.06 -17.71
CA ALA A 169 26.90 -43.97 -18.83
C ALA A 169 25.44 -43.85 -18.35
N ASN A 170 25.05 -44.63 -17.33
CA ASN A 170 23.69 -44.61 -16.82
C ASN A 170 23.34 -43.30 -16.08
N ASN A 171 24.29 -42.72 -15.34
CA ASN A 171 24.09 -41.48 -14.58
C ASN A 171 24.05 -40.23 -15.48
N SER A 172 24.74 -40.28 -16.63
CA SER A 172 24.74 -39.20 -17.63
C SER A 172 23.41 -39.02 -18.39
N GLY A 173 22.50 -40.00 -18.32
CA GLY A 173 21.17 -39.96 -18.96
C GLY A 173 20.20 -38.91 -18.39
N ASN A 174 20.48 -38.33 -17.22
CA ASN A 174 19.63 -37.31 -16.60
C ASN A 174 20.16 -35.87 -16.79
N THR A 175 21.27 -35.69 -17.50
CA THR A 175 21.77 -34.36 -17.88
C THR A 175 21.45 -34.10 -19.34
N GLY A 176 20.67 -33.05 -19.61
CA GLY A 176 20.11 -32.74 -20.92
C GLY A 176 21.13 -32.70 -22.08
N PRO A 177 20.63 -32.69 -23.34
CA PRO A 177 21.32 -33.14 -24.57
C PRO A 177 22.61 -32.40 -24.97
N ARG A 178 23.13 -31.48 -24.16
CA ARG A 178 24.35 -30.70 -24.41
C ARG A 178 25.62 -31.29 -23.80
N ALA A 179 25.53 -32.32 -22.95
CA ALA A 179 26.70 -32.99 -22.37
C ALA A 179 27.21 -34.17 -23.22
N GLN A 180 26.35 -34.81 -24.02
CA GLN A 180 26.72 -35.98 -24.84
C GLN A 180 27.64 -35.65 -26.03
N THR A 181 27.67 -34.40 -26.50
CA THR A 181 28.41 -34.05 -27.73
C THR A 181 29.92 -34.05 -27.58
N TYR A 182 30.45 -34.05 -26.35
CA TYR A 182 31.91 -33.98 -26.13
C TYR A 182 32.56 -35.37 -25.95
N MET A 183 31.81 -36.40 -25.54
CA MET A 183 32.31 -37.77 -25.37
C MET A 183 32.48 -38.53 -26.71
N ARG A 184 31.96 -38.00 -27.83
CA ARG A 184 32.09 -38.62 -29.16
C ARG A 184 33.33 -38.17 -29.93
N GLY A 185 34.06 -37.16 -29.44
CA GLY A 185 35.20 -36.54 -30.14
C GLY A 185 36.57 -37.17 -29.89
N THR A 186 36.69 -38.09 -28.92
CA THR A 186 37.99 -38.68 -28.51
C THR A 186 38.18 -40.14 -28.92
N GLY A 187 37.26 -40.72 -29.71
CA GLY A 187 37.27 -42.13 -30.08
C GLY A 187 37.61 -42.47 -31.55
N SER A 188 38.01 -41.52 -32.39
CA SER A 188 38.18 -41.73 -33.84
C SER A 188 39.61 -41.47 -34.37
N GLY A 189 40.64 -41.80 -33.57
CA GLY A 189 42.05 -41.53 -33.90
C GLY A 189 43.00 -42.74 -33.89
N LEU A 190 42.50 -43.98 -33.90
CA LEU A 190 43.33 -45.20 -33.91
C LEU A 190 42.84 -46.19 -34.96
N SER A 191 42.97 -45.82 -36.24
CA SER A 191 42.87 -46.74 -37.38
C SER A 191 43.56 -46.11 -38.58
N GLY A 192 44.80 -46.52 -38.84
CA GLY A 192 45.49 -46.19 -40.10
C GLY A 192 46.94 -45.78 -39.93
N LEU A 193 47.83 -46.76 -39.71
CA LEU A 193 49.23 -46.74 -40.12
C LEU A 193 49.66 -48.22 -40.28
N GLY A 194 49.47 -48.71 -41.50
CA GLY A 194 50.40 -49.67 -42.11
C GLY A 194 51.41 -48.89 -42.93
#